data_AF-K2DSN1-F1
#
_entry.id   AF-K2DSN1-F1
#
_cell.length_a   1.000
_cell.length_b   1.000
_cell.length_c   1.000
_cell.angle_alpha   90.00
_cell.angle_beta   90.00
_cell.angle_gamma   90.00
#
_symmetry.space_group_name_H-M   'P 1'
#
loop_
_entity.id
_entity.type
_entity.pdbx_description
1 polymer ?
#
loop_
_entity_poly.entity_id
_entity_poly.type
_entity_poly.pdbx_seq_one_letter_code
_entity_poly.pdbx_strand_id
1 'polypeptide(L)'
;DNIISCIEKGISVFQSDLDEGLSDYGDKSFDFVILSLTLQVVFEPEMLIKEMLRVGKKVIVSIPNFGNWEVRLRLLFFGESPKPKHLPYDWYNTPNIRVVTVSDFIKLCKIMNINIEAQSHTCISGMGINKLLAKIFPNLFSEVSVFLLS
;
A
#
# COMPACT_ATOMS: atom_id res chain seq x y z
N ASP A 1 -0.33 24.59 -4.06
CA ASP A 1 -1.66 24.75 -3.43
C ASP A 1 -1.90 23.80 -2.26
N ASN A 2 -1.88 22.48 -2.45
CA ASN A 2 -2.16 21.52 -1.37
C ASN A 2 -1.18 21.57 -0.18
N ILE A 3 0.12 21.79 -0.42
CA ILE A 3 1.14 21.92 0.64
C ILE A 3 0.83 23.12 1.54
N ILE A 4 0.54 24.28 0.93
CA ILE A 4 0.24 25.53 1.64
C ILE A 4 -1.01 25.34 2.53
N SER A 5 -2.07 24.70 2.00
CA SER A 5 -3.29 24.43 2.78
C SER A 5 -3.06 23.52 3.99
N CYS A 6 -2.14 22.56 3.90
CA CYS A 6 -1.79 21.72 5.04
C CYS A 6 -1.01 22.51 6.11
N ILE A 7 -0.07 23.36 5.69
CA ILE A 7 0.68 24.24 6.59
C ILE A 7 -0.25 25.20 7.32
N GLU A 8 -1.23 25.80 6.63
CA GLU A 8 -2.26 26.66 7.22
C GLU A 8 -3.08 25.96 8.31
N LYS A 9 -3.22 24.63 8.21
CA LYS A 9 -3.90 23.78 9.21
C LYS A 9 -2.98 23.32 10.35
N GLY A 10 -1.73 23.82 10.40
CA GLY A 10 -0.73 23.42 11.38
C GLY A 10 -0.20 22.00 11.18
N ILE A 11 -0.41 21.40 10.01
CA ILE A 11 0.12 20.09 9.67
C ILE A 11 1.57 20.30 9.20
N SER A 12 2.52 19.65 9.87
CA SER A 12 3.91 19.62 9.40
C SER A 12 3.97 18.89 8.06
N VAL A 13 4.40 19.59 7.01
CA VAL A 13 4.58 19.01 5.68
C VAL A 13 6.04 19.09 5.31
N PHE A 14 6.58 17.95 4.91
CA PHE A 14 7.93 17.83 4.38
C PHE A 14 7.86 17.25 2.97
N GLN A 15 8.64 17.81 2.06
CA GLN A 15 8.77 17.30 0.71
C GLN A 15 10.15 16.66 0.58
N SER A 16 10.17 15.33 0.42
CA SER A 16 11.40 14.55 0.21
C SER A 16 11.12 13.43 -0.78
N ASP A 17 12.18 12.88 -1.37
CA ASP A 17 12.11 11.67 -2.16
C ASP A 17 12.14 10.44 -1.24
N LEU A 18 11.15 9.56 -1.36
CA LEU A 18 11.09 8.33 -0.55
C LEU A 18 12.12 7.29 -1.01
N ASP A 19 12.59 7.39 -2.26
CA ASP A 19 13.64 6.52 -2.79
C ASP A 19 15.02 6.86 -2.22
N GLU A 20 15.19 8.05 -1.65
CA GLU A 20 16.39 8.43 -0.88
C GLU A 20 16.31 7.99 0.60
N GLY A 21 15.16 7.45 1.03
CA GLY A 21 14.93 6.96 2.39
C GLY A 21 14.42 8.04 3.35
N LEU A 22 14.59 7.81 4.66
CA LEU A 22 14.08 8.68 5.73
C LEU A 22 15.21 9.11 6.67
N SER A 23 16.41 9.31 6.12
CA SER A 23 17.65 9.59 6.86
C SER A 23 17.60 10.88 7.69
N ASP A 24 16.79 11.86 7.27
CA ASP A 24 16.54 13.11 8.01
C ASP A 24 15.84 12.88 9.37
N TYR A 25 15.26 11.70 9.58
CA TYR A 25 14.57 11.33 10.80
C TYR A 25 15.40 10.36 11.65
N GLY A 26 15.50 10.65 12.94
CA GLY A 26 16.12 9.76 13.91
C GLY A 26 15.32 8.48 14.15
N ASP A 27 15.97 7.50 14.74
CA ASP A 27 15.33 6.23 15.10
C ASP A 27 14.16 6.44 16.08
N LYS A 28 13.04 5.76 15.83
CA LYS A 28 11.84 5.79 16.69
C LYS A 28 11.31 7.19 16.99
N SER A 29 11.50 8.13 16.06
CA SER A 29 10.98 9.51 16.13
C SER A 29 9.46 9.57 16.11
N PHE A 30 8.78 8.55 15.57
CA PHE A 30 7.33 8.52 15.43
C PHE A 30 6.70 7.30 16.12
N ASP A 31 5.52 7.49 16.71
CA ASP A 31 4.73 6.37 17.24
C ASP A 31 4.14 5.51 16.11
N PHE A 32 3.68 6.17 15.04
CA PHE A 32 3.12 5.51 13.85
C PHE A 32 3.64 6.20 12.58
N VAL A 33 4.01 5.39 11.59
CA VAL A 33 4.34 5.84 10.23
C VAL A 33 3.35 5.19 9.26
N ILE A 34 2.73 5.98 8.39
CA ILE A 34 1.67 5.50 7.50
C ILE A 34 2.13 5.67 6.05
N LEU A 35 2.18 4.58 5.29
CA LEU A 35 2.35 4.58 3.84
C LEU A 35 1.03 4.21 3.18
N SER A 36 0.33 5.20 2.65
CA SER A 36 -0.99 5.00 2.04
C SER A 36 -0.87 4.86 0.52
N LEU A 37 -1.17 3.67 -0.03
CA LEU A 37 -1.25 3.40 -1.47
C LEU A 37 -0.09 4.00 -2.28
N THR A 38 1.13 3.95 -1.74
CA THR A 38 2.31 4.55 -2.38
C THR A 38 3.42 3.52 -2.62
N LEU A 39 3.42 2.38 -1.93
CA LEU A 39 4.48 1.37 -2.05
C LEU A 39 4.69 0.87 -3.49
N GLN A 40 3.62 0.80 -4.28
CA GLN A 40 3.65 0.33 -5.66
C GLN A 40 4.28 1.34 -6.65
N VAL A 41 4.52 2.58 -6.21
CA VAL A 41 5.13 3.68 -6.98
C VAL A 41 6.64 3.76 -6.69
N VAL A 42 7.06 3.44 -5.48
CA VAL A 42 8.45 3.52 -4.98
C VAL A 42 9.35 2.49 -5.68
N PHE A 43 10.58 2.87 -6.03
CA PHE A 43 11.55 2.00 -6.70
C PHE A 43 12.17 0.96 -5.76
N GLU A 44 12.45 1.31 -4.51
CA GLU A 44 13.09 0.40 -3.53
C GLU A 44 12.16 0.12 -2.33
N PRO A 45 11.08 -0.68 -2.51
CA PRO A 45 10.08 -0.89 -1.45
C PRO A 45 10.65 -1.56 -0.20
N GLU A 46 11.66 -2.43 -0.35
CA GLU A 46 12.32 -3.09 0.79
C GLU A 46 13.08 -2.10 1.66
N MET A 47 13.81 -1.18 1.02
CA MET A 47 14.58 -0.15 1.71
C MET A 47 13.63 0.80 2.43
N LEU A 48 12.57 1.26 1.75
CA LEU A 48 11.59 2.15 2.36
C LEU A 48 10.90 1.52 3.57
N ILE A 49 10.47 0.25 3.49
CA ILE A 49 9.83 -0.41 4.65
C ILE A 49 10.79 -0.52 5.84
N LYS A 50 12.09 -0.80 5.59
CA LYS A 50 13.11 -0.83 6.65
C LYS A 50 13.30 0.55 7.28
N GLU A 51 13.39 1.60 6.47
CA GLU A 51 13.51 2.98 6.97
C GLU A 51 12.28 3.39 7.77
N MET A 52 11.08 3.04 7.31
CA MET A 52 9.85 3.28 8.06
C MET A 52 9.84 2.59 9.42
N LEU A 53 10.29 1.32 9.49
CA LEU A 53 10.40 0.57 10.75
C LEU A 53 11.54 1.09 11.65
N ARG A 54 12.56 1.74 11.07
CA ARG A 54 13.62 2.41 11.83
C ARG A 54 13.09 3.67 12.50
N VAL A 55 12.39 4.52 11.77
CA VAL A 55 11.92 5.83 12.28
C VAL A 55 10.62 5.74 13.08
N GLY A 56 9.83 4.67 12.87
CA GLY A 56 8.54 4.45 13.51
C GLY A 56 8.54 3.29 14.50
N LYS A 57 7.78 3.40 15.60
CA LYS A 57 7.51 2.25 16.49
C LYS A 57 6.55 1.24 15.86
N LYS A 58 5.64 1.73 15.02
CA LYS A 58 4.66 0.95 14.26
C LYS A 58 4.55 1.52 12.86
N VAL A 59 4.37 0.64 11.89
CA VAL A 59 4.24 1.05 10.49
C VAL A 59 2.94 0.52 9.91
N ILE A 60 2.15 1.39 9.29
CA ILE A 60 0.92 1.03 8.60
C ILE A 60 1.14 1.17 7.11
N VAL A 61 1.02 0.06 6.37
CA VAL A 61 1.15 0.06 4.90
C VAL A 61 -0.17 -0.34 4.29
N SER A 62 -0.70 0.46 3.36
CA SER A 62 -1.81 0.07 2.51
C SER A 62 -1.35 -0.17 1.08
N ILE A 63 -1.82 -1.27 0.50
CA ILE A 63 -1.51 -1.66 -0.88
C ILE A 63 -2.78 -1.92 -1.69
N PRO A 64 -2.78 -1.55 -2.98
CA PRO A 64 -3.77 -2.05 -3.92
C PRO A 64 -3.57 -3.56 -4.11
N ASN A 65 -4.66 -4.32 -4.24
CA ASN A 65 -4.58 -5.75 -4.54
C ASN A 65 -4.87 -6.02 -6.02
N PHE A 66 -3.81 -6.14 -6.83
CA PHE A 66 -3.94 -6.53 -8.23
C PHE A 66 -4.30 -8.01 -8.41
N GLY A 67 -4.28 -8.81 -7.33
CA GLY A 67 -4.75 -10.18 -7.31
C GLY A 67 -6.28 -10.32 -7.32
N ASN A 68 -7.02 -9.22 -7.19
CA ASN A 68 -8.48 -9.22 -7.14
C ASN A 68 -9.11 -9.88 -8.38
N TRP A 69 -10.22 -10.59 -8.18
CA TRP A 69 -10.96 -11.28 -9.25
C TRP A 69 -11.33 -10.36 -10.41
N GLU A 70 -11.75 -9.12 -10.16
CA GLU A 70 -12.17 -8.16 -11.20
C GLU A 70 -11.00 -7.85 -12.14
N VAL A 71 -9.80 -7.66 -11.57
CA VAL A 71 -8.56 -7.46 -12.32
C VAL A 71 -8.21 -8.69 -13.15
N ARG A 72 -8.30 -9.89 -12.56
CA ARG A 72 -8.00 -11.16 -13.27
C ARG A 72 -8.94 -11.41 -14.42
N LEU A 73 -10.24 -11.24 -14.18
CA LEU A 73 -11.26 -11.46 -15.21
C LEU A 73 -11.12 -10.45 -16.35
N ARG A 74 -10.75 -9.20 -16.04
CA ARG A 74 -10.53 -8.19 -17.06
C ARG A 74 -9.42 -8.60 -18.04
N LEU A 75 -8.28 -9.01 -17.49
CA LEU A 75 -7.16 -9.49 -18.30
C LEU A 75 -7.52 -10.78 -19.06
N LEU A 76 -8.22 -11.71 -18.41
CA LEU A 76 -8.61 -12.99 -19.01
C LEU A 76 -9.59 -12.85 -20.17
N PHE A 77 -10.65 -12.04 -20.02
CA PHE A 77 -11.73 -11.96 -21.00
C PHE A 77 -11.54 -10.84 -22.03
N PHE A 78 -10.88 -9.74 -21.67
CA PHE A 78 -10.70 -8.59 -22.57
C PHE A 78 -9.25 -8.39 -23.02
N GLY A 79 -8.27 -9.07 -22.41
CA GLY A 79 -6.85 -8.86 -22.72
C GLY A 79 -6.34 -7.48 -22.33
N GLU A 80 -7.07 -6.75 -21.48
CA GLU A 80 -6.74 -5.39 -21.08
C GLU A 80 -5.85 -5.37 -19.84
N SER A 81 -4.91 -4.42 -19.80
CA SER A 81 -4.07 -4.18 -18.62
C SER A 81 -4.93 -3.92 -17.37
N PRO A 82 -4.45 -4.35 -16.18
CA PRO A 82 -5.12 -4.07 -14.91
C PRO A 82 -5.41 -2.58 -14.70
N LYS A 83 -6.68 -2.25 -14.43
CA LYS A 83 -7.12 -0.91 -14.00
C LYS A 83 -8.01 -1.02 -12.75
N PRO A 84 -7.42 -1.15 -11.55
CA PRO A 84 -8.18 -1.19 -10.30
C PRO A 84 -8.97 0.10 -10.08
N LYS A 85 -10.20 0.01 -9.54
CA LYS A 85 -11.09 1.18 -9.36
C LYS A 85 -10.49 2.32 -8.53
N HIS A 86 -9.67 1.99 -7.54
CA HIS A 86 -9.02 2.95 -6.64
C HIS A 86 -7.73 3.56 -7.22
N LEU A 87 -7.33 3.16 -8.43
CA LEU A 87 -6.20 3.72 -9.18
C LEU A 87 -6.70 4.20 -10.56
N PRO A 88 -7.10 5.47 -10.70
CA PRO A 88 -7.76 5.98 -11.91
C PRO A 88 -6.75 6.28 -13.05
N TYR A 89 -5.76 5.41 -13.24
CA TYR A 89 -4.73 5.56 -14.25
C TYR A 89 -4.88 4.47 -15.33
N ASP A 90 -4.53 4.81 -16.56
CA ASP A 90 -4.31 3.85 -17.61
C ASP A 90 -2.87 3.30 -17.54
N TRP A 91 -2.62 2.18 -18.22
CA TRP A 91 -1.32 1.51 -18.17
C TRP A 91 -0.16 2.38 -18.68
N TYR A 92 -0.43 3.34 -19.57
CA TYR A 92 0.58 4.21 -20.19
C TYR A 92 0.83 5.52 -19.41
N ASN A 93 0.00 5.85 -18.41
CA ASN A 93 0.11 7.09 -17.64
C ASN A 93 0.03 6.87 -16.12
N THR A 94 0.16 5.61 -15.68
CA THR A 94 0.15 5.24 -14.26
C THR A 94 1.51 5.52 -13.61
N PRO A 95 1.54 6.10 -12.40
CA PRO A 95 2.76 6.17 -11.59
C PRO A 95 3.09 4.81 -10.96
N ASN A 96 2.14 3.88 -10.92
CA ASN A 96 2.34 2.56 -10.33
C ASN A 96 3.20 1.70 -11.25
N ILE A 97 4.44 1.46 -10.85
CA ILE A 97 5.41 0.64 -11.59
C ILE A 97 5.38 -0.83 -11.16
N ARG A 98 4.61 -1.18 -10.12
CA ARG A 98 4.47 -2.54 -9.59
C ARG A 98 3.03 -3.02 -9.58
N VAL A 99 2.86 -4.28 -9.97
CA VAL A 99 1.62 -5.05 -9.82
C VAL A 99 1.78 -5.91 -8.57
N VAL A 100 1.29 -5.42 -7.44
CA VAL A 100 1.41 -6.09 -6.14
C VAL A 100 0.11 -6.79 -5.75
N THR A 101 0.20 -8.00 -5.22
CA THR A 101 -0.92 -8.70 -4.62
C THR A 101 -0.77 -8.80 -3.10
N VAL A 102 -1.86 -9.13 -2.40
CA VAL A 102 -1.82 -9.38 -0.95
C VAL A 102 -0.81 -10.48 -0.62
N SER A 103 -0.80 -11.55 -1.42
CA SER A 103 0.11 -12.67 -1.22
C SER A 103 1.58 -12.29 -1.42
N ASP A 104 1.88 -11.41 -2.39
CA ASP A 104 3.25 -10.94 -2.62
C ASP A 104 3.76 -10.12 -1.43
N PHE A 105 2.93 -9.23 -0.88
CA PHE A 105 3.33 -8.40 0.26
C PHE A 105 3.54 -9.22 1.52
N ILE A 106 2.64 -10.17 1.83
CA ILE A 106 2.83 -11.10 2.97
C ILE A 106 4.12 -11.90 2.79
N LYS A 107 4.41 -12.37 1.57
CA LYS A 107 5.64 -13.08 1.27
C LYS A 107 6.86 -12.18 1.46
N LEU A 108 6.80 -10.92 1.04
CA LEU A 108 7.87 -9.95 1.24
C LEU A 108 8.15 -9.72 2.73
N CYS A 109 7.11 -9.46 3.54
CA CYS A 109 7.26 -9.32 4.98
C CYS A 109 7.93 -10.56 5.61
N LYS A 110 7.55 -11.76 5.17
CA LYS A 110 8.18 -13.00 5.64
C LYS A 110 9.65 -13.10 5.25
N ILE A 111 10.02 -12.73 4.02
CA ILE A 111 11.42 -12.73 3.55
C ILE A 111 12.25 -11.73 4.36
N MET A 112 11.69 -10.56 4.66
CA MET A 112 12.35 -9.50 5.43
C MET A 112 12.30 -9.73 6.94
N ASN A 113 11.69 -10.83 7.41
CA ASN A 113 11.47 -11.13 8.82
C ASN A 113 10.75 -10.00 9.58
N ILE A 114 9.76 -9.39 8.93
CA ILE A 114 8.90 -8.34 9.51
C ILE A 114 7.68 -8.98 10.16
N ASN A 115 7.34 -8.54 11.37
CA ASN A 115 6.16 -9.01 12.06
C ASN A 115 4.92 -8.23 11.58
N ILE A 116 3.90 -8.96 11.12
CA ILE A 116 2.59 -8.40 10.79
C ILE A 116 1.69 -8.57 12.02
N GLU A 117 1.45 -7.49 12.75
CA GLU A 117 0.65 -7.52 13.98
C GLU A 117 -0.85 -7.58 13.70
N ALA A 118 -1.29 -6.89 12.66
CA ALA A 118 -2.68 -6.87 12.25
C ALA A 118 -2.77 -6.65 10.74
N GLN A 119 -3.84 -7.17 10.15
CA GLN A 119 -4.15 -6.93 8.76
C GLN A 119 -5.66 -6.75 8.58
N SER A 120 -6.04 -5.87 7.67
CA SER A 120 -7.42 -5.60 7.30
C SER A 120 -7.54 -5.61 5.78
N HIS A 121 -8.51 -6.38 5.28
CA HIS A 121 -8.74 -6.55 3.86
C HIS A 121 -10.08 -5.93 3.52
N THR A 122 -10.07 -4.95 2.62
CA THR A 122 -11.23 -4.12 2.31
C THR A 122 -11.72 -4.37 0.90
N CYS A 123 -13.05 -4.43 0.75
CA CYS A 123 -13.72 -4.32 -0.55
C CYS A 123 -14.38 -2.95 -0.57
N ILE A 124 -13.98 -2.08 -1.49
CA ILE A 124 -14.57 -0.74 -1.60
C ILE A 124 -15.92 -0.84 -2.33
N SER A 125 -16.11 -1.85 -3.19
CA SER A 125 -17.31 -2.03 -4.02
C SER A 125 -18.39 -2.98 -3.48
N GLY A 126 -18.27 -3.53 -2.26
CA GLY A 126 -19.16 -4.63 -1.82
C GLY A 126 -19.69 -4.57 -0.39
N MET A 127 -21.01 -4.67 -0.20
CA MET A 127 -21.65 -4.88 1.11
C MET A 127 -21.64 -6.36 1.52
N GLY A 128 -21.52 -6.61 2.83
CA GLY A 128 -21.84 -7.88 3.50
C GLY A 128 -20.93 -9.06 3.13
N ILE A 129 -21.39 -9.91 2.20
CA ILE A 129 -20.76 -11.19 1.82
C ILE A 129 -19.32 -11.02 1.33
N ASN A 130 -19.07 -9.96 0.58
CA ASN A 130 -17.73 -9.68 0.02
C ASN A 130 -16.70 -9.38 1.13
N LYS A 131 -17.14 -8.84 2.27
CA LYS A 131 -16.26 -8.55 3.42
C LYS A 131 -15.82 -9.83 4.14
N LEU A 132 -16.70 -10.82 4.27
CA LEU A 132 -16.35 -12.13 4.84
C LEU A 132 -15.41 -12.88 3.89
N LEU A 133 -15.71 -12.90 2.59
CA LEU A 133 -14.87 -13.53 1.58
C LEU A 133 -13.49 -12.87 1.46
N ALA A 134 -13.39 -11.55 1.57
CA ALA A 134 -12.10 -10.85 1.63
C ALA A 134 -11.30 -11.16 2.89
N LYS A 135 -11.93 -11.63 3.97
CA LYS A 135 -11.20 -12.11 5.15
C LYS A 135 -10.62 -13.52 4.94
N ILE A 136 -11.36 -14.39 4.24
CA ILE A 136 -10.96 -15.79 4.02
C ILE A 136 -10.00 -15.92 2.83
N PHE A 137 -10.32 -15.27 1.72
CA PHE A 137 -9.55 -15.27 0.47
C PHE A 137 -9.21 -13.82 0.08
N PRO A 138 -8.37 -13.13 0.86
CA PRO A 138 -8.07 -11.71 0.67
C PRO A 138 -7.46 -11.43 -0.69
N ASN A 139 -6.61 -12.34 -1.18
CA ASN A 139 -5.96 -12.17 -2.47
C ASN A 139 -6.96 -12.15 -3.63
N LEU A 140 -8.10 -12.84 -3.50
CA LEU A 140 -9.12 -12.92 -4.56
C LEU A 140 -10.18 -11.82 -4.43
N PHE A 141 -10.61 -11.48 -3.21
CA PHE A 141 -11.78 -10.61 -3.00
C PHE A 141 -11.47 -9.21 -2.47
N SER A 142 -10.30 -8.97 -1.87
CA SER A 142 -9.95 -7.63 -1.39
C SER A 142 -9.53 -6.72 -2.54
N GLU A 143 -9.88 -5.44 -2.47
CA GLU A 143 -9.42 -4.40 -3.39
C GLU A 143 -8.19 -3.67 -2.83
N VAL A 144 -8.22 -3.37 -1.54
CA VAL A 144 -7.10 -2.74 -0.81
C VAL A 144 -6.89 -3.51 0.49
N SER A 145 -5.63 -3.72 0.84
CA SER A 145 -5.24 -4.34 2.11
C SER A 145 -4.35 -3.40 2.91
N VAL A 146 -4.60 -3.35 4.22
CA VAL A 146 -3.86 -2.53 5.18
C VAL A 146 -3.19 -3.46 6.18
N PHE A 147 -1.90 -3.22 6.43
CA PHE A 147 -1.08 -4.02 7.32
C PHE A 147 -0.48 -3.13 8.40
N LEU A 148 -0.51 -3.60 9.64
CA LEU A 148 0.23 -3.04 10.77
C LEU A 148 1.48 -3.90 10.98
N LEU A 149 2.64 -3.26 10.92
CA LEU A 149 3.95 -3.86 11.00
C LEU A 149 4.69 -3.38 12.24
N SER A 150 5.57 -4.24 12.75
CA SER A 150 6.49 -3.97 13.87
C SER A 150 7.82 -4.67 13.68
#